data_AF-A0A7J6G7F2-F1
#
_entry.id   AF-A0A7J6G7F2-F1
#
_cell.length_a   1.000
_cell.length_b   1.000
_cell.length_c   1.000
_cell.angle_alpha   90.00
_cell.angle_beta   90.00
_cell.angle_gamma   90.00
#
_symmetry.space_group_name_H-M   'P 1'
#
loop_
_entity.id
_entity.type
_entity.pdbx_description
1 polymer ?
#
loop_
_entity_poly.entity_id
_entity_poly.type
_entity_poly.pdbx_seq_one_letter_code
_entity_poly.pdbx_strand_id
1 'polypeptide(L)'
;MFRFSLHRSLKPHPQIRLPIFDSVHASSSPLFGVLKGVLKFPVRSSFSGQEGDGGDCQRRYQVVVAATTNMGIGKNGKLPWKLPSDLKFFKELTTTTLDPTKENAVIMGRKTWESIPLQFRPLPARLNVILTRSGSVDDDSISKKVVVFESISSALKMLAQSPYSQSIERVFIIGGGQVLSEALNSPECDVIHITKIETSIDCDTFIPSIDLSLFKLWYSSQPLVENNIQFSFATYVRVRSSRIGQKLEAESFRFLPKMIFERLDEHLVQEITSSDSQKDD
;
A
#
# COMPACT_ATOMS: atom_id res chain seq x y z
N MET A 1 55.68 -13.27 32.37
CA MET A 1 55.53 -14.47 33.23
C MET A 1 54.15 -14.38 33.86
N PHE A 2 53.12 -15.19 33.59
CA PHE A 2 53.00 -16.56 33.08
C PHE A 2 51.75 -16.68 32.19
N ARG A 3 51.87 -17.45 31.11
CA ARG A 3 50.76 -18.06 30.37
C ARG A 3 50.11 -19.14 31.24
N PHE A 4 48.80 -19.33 31.14
CA PHE A 4 48.22 -20.68 31.14
C PHE A 4 47.02 -20.78 30.20
N SER A 5 47.21 -21.65 29.21
CA SER A 5 46.19 -22.25 28.35
C SER A 5 45.58 -23.42 29.11
N LEU A 6 44.26 -23.63 29.04
CA LEU A 6 43.71 -24.97 29.14
C LEU A 6 42.47 -25.12 28.26
N HIS A 7 42.56 -26.12 27.39
CA HIS A 7 41.51 -26.65 26.53
C HIS A 7 40.29 -27.13 27.32
N ARG A 8 39.09 -26.96 26.76
CA ARG A 8 38.02 -27.95 26.89
C ARG A 8 37.29 -28.16 25.57
N SER A 9 37.04 -29.45 25.36
CA SER A 9 36.64 -30.13 24.14
C SER A 9 35.13 -30.04 23.89
N LEU A 10 34.81 -30.12 22.59
CA LEU A 10 33.50 -30.17 21.95
C LEU A 10 32.65 -31.38 22.39
N LYS A 11 31.33 -31.22 22.41
CA LYS A 11 30.38 -32.21 21.82
C LYS A 11 29.14 -31.51 21.21
N PRO A 12 28.55 -32.09 20.15
CA PRO A 12 27.75 -31.38 19.15
C PRO A 12 26.22 -31.52 19.33
N HIS A 13 25.48 -30.53 18.83
CA HIS A 13 24.02 -30.57 18.68
C HIS A 13 23.58 -31.46 17.51
N PRO A 14 22.43 -32.16 17.61
CA PRO A 14 21.95 -33.09 16.59
C PRO A 14 21.31 -32.36 15.39
N GLN A 15 21.74 -32.77 14.19
CA GLN A 15 21.11 -32.43 12.91
C GLN A 15 19.80 -33.20 12.73
N ILE A 16 18.75 -32.49 12.36
CA ILE A 16 17.48 -33.09 11.92
C ILE A 16 17.59 -33.35 10.41
N ARG A 17 17.51 -34.63 10.01
CA ARG A 17 17.48 -35.10 8.63
C ARG A 17 16.05 -35.05 8.07
N LEU A 18 15.91 -34.50 6.87
CA LEU A 18 14.75 -34.66 5.99
C LEU A 18 14.85 -36.02 5.25
N PRO A 19 13.72 -36.69 4.95
CA PRO A 19 13.74 -37.92 4.17
C PRO A 19 13.93 -37.64 2.67
N ILE A 20 14.84 -38.43 2.10
CA ILE A 20 15.13 -38.63 0.68
C ILE A 20 14.03 -39.55 0.12
N PHE A 21 13.50 -39.24 -1.06
CA PHE A 21 12.75 -40.19 -1.87
C PHE A 21 13.41 -40.32 -3.25
N ASP A 22 13.49 -41.56 -3.69
CA ASP A 22 14.33 -42.07 -4.76
C ASP A 22 13.95 -41.64 -6.18
N SER A 23 15.00 -41.64 -6.99
CA SER A 23 15.06 -41.52 -8.44
C SER A 23 14.41 -42.71 -9.16
N VAL A 24 13.69 -42.44 -10.25
CA VAL A 24 13.50 -43.40 -11.35
C VAL A 24 13.75 -42.70 -12.69
N HIS A 25 14.56 -43.35 -13.50
CA HIS A 25 15.06 -42.92 -14.81
C HIS A 25 14.10 -43.30 -15.95
N ALA A 26 14.08 -42.44 -16.98
CA ALA A 26 14.31 -42.75 -18.40
C ALA A 26 13.22 -42.35 -19.42
N SER A 27 13.65 -41.41 -20.27
CA SER A 27 13.50 -41.30 -21.73
C SER A 27 12.11 -41.20 -22.38
N SER A 28 11.88 -40.08 -23.06
CA SER A 28 11.97 -40.01 -24.54
C SER A 28 11.70 -38.58 -25.03
N SER A 29 12.58 -38.08 -25.88
CA SER A 29 12.39 -36.89 -26.74
C SER A 29 11.46 -37.26 -27.91
N PRO A 30 10.85 -36.31 -28.65
CA PRO A 30 11.61 -35.48 -29.59
C PRO A 30 11.18 -34.00 -29.72
N LEU A 31 12.14 -33.24 -30.26
CA LEU A 31 12.11 -31.94 -30.91
C LEU A 31 10.77 -31.52 -31.54
N PHE A 32 10.36 -30.24 -31.38
CA PHE A 32 9.94 -29.37 -32.50
C PHE A 32 9.72 -27.91 -32.03
N GLY A 33 10.31 -26.96 -32.77
CA GLY A 33 9.64 -25.71 -33.15
C GLY A 33 9.51 -24.59 -32.12
N VAL A 34 10.46 -23.65 -32.15
CA VAL A 34 10.26 -22.28 -31.69
C VAL A 34 9.19 -21.62 -32.55
N LEU A 35 8.06 -21.23 -31.95
CA LEU A 35 7.13 -20.27 -32.53
C LEU A 35 6.71 -19.26 -31.46
N LYS A 36 7.14 -18.01 -31.68
CA LYS A 36 6.66 -16.81 -30.99
C LYS A 36 5.15 -16.69 -31.23
N GLY A 37 4.34 -16.93 -30.19
CA GLY A 37 2.90 -16.71 -30.19
C GLY A 37 2.51 -15.78 -29.05
N VAL A 38 2.36 -14.50 -29.35
CA VAL A 38 1.70 -13.53 -28.46
C VAL A 38 0.23 -13.93 -28.38
N LEU A 39 -0.22 -14.46 -27.25
CA LEU A 39 -1.64 -14.66 -27.00
C LEU A 39 -2.31 -13.29 -26.83
N LYS A 40 -2.84 -12.75 -27.92
CA LYS A 40 -3.85 -11.69 -27.92
C LYS A 40 -5.21 -12.35 -27.66
N PHE A 41 -5.87 -11.99 -26.56
CA PHE A 41 -7.30 -12.29 -26.41
C PHE A 41 -8.11 -11.27 -27.22
N PRO A 42 -8.94 -11.70 -28.19
CA PRO A 42 -9.83 -10.78 -28.89
C PRO A 42 -11.04 -10.47 -27.99
N VAL A 43 -11.26 -9.19 -27.71
CA VAL A 43 -12.54 -8.69 -27.21
C VAL A 43 -13.55 -8.82 -28.35
N ARG A 44 -14.48 -9.78 -28.24
CA ARG A 44 -15.65 -9.87 -29.13
C ARG A 44 -16.84 -9.22 -28.43
N SER A 45 -17.29 -8.10 -28.97
CA SER A 45 -18.57 -7.48 -28.68
C SER A 45 -19.69 -8.25 -29.40
N SER A 46 -20.71 -8.70 -28.67
CA SER A 46 -22.07 -8.92 -29.19
C SER A 46 -23.05 -8.93 -28.01
N PHE A 47 -23.92 -7.93 -27.97
CA PHE A 47 -24.99 -7.72 -26.99
C PHE A 47 -26.16 -8.69 -27.21
N SER A 48 -26.75 -9.19 -26.13
CA SER A 48 -28.21 -9.18 -25.91
C SER A 48 -28.54 -9.77 -24.53
N GLY A 49 -29.12 -8.98 -23.63
CA GLY A 49 -29.70 -9.51 -22.38
C GLY A 49 -29.80 -8.49 -21.23
N GLN A 50 -30.94 -7.81 -21.18
CA GLN A 50 -31.60 -7.18 -20.02
C GLN A 50 -30.79 -6.23 -19.12
N GLU A 51 -31.15 -4.94 -19.22
CA GLU A 51 -30.87 -3.90 -18.24
C GLU A 51 -31.56 -4.23 -16.90
N GLY A 52 -30.79 -4.77 -15.96
CA GLY A 52 -31.04 -4.65 -14.54
C GLY A 52 -30.13 -3.56 -13.98
N ASP A 53 -30.66 -2.73 -13.09
CA ASP A 53 -29.96 -1.72 -12.28
C ASP A 53 -28.82 -2.38 -11.47
N GLY A 54 -27.69 -2.58 -12.14
CA GLY A 54 -26.49 -3.20 -11.59
C GLY A 54 -25.62 -2.11 -11.00
N GLY A 55 -25.71 -1.91 -9.68
CA GLY A 55 -24.78 -1.05 -8.95
C GLY A 55 -23.34 -1.40 -9.33
N ASP A 56 -22.62 -0.43 -9.89
CA ASP A 56 -21.25 -0.58 -10.39
C ASP A 56 -20.36 -1.07 -9.24
N CYS A 57 -20.04 -2.37 -9.22
CA CYS A 57 -19.34 -3.02 -8.10
C CYS A 57 -17.83 -2.72 -8.12
N GLN A 58 -17.48 -1.44 -8.01
CA GLN A 58 -16.09 -1.01 -7.94
C GLN A 58 -15.50 -1.28 -6.55
N ARG A 59 -14.25 -1.70 -6.52
CA ARG A 59 -13.51 -1.92 -5.27
C ARG A 59 -13.22 -0.59 -4.58
N ARG A 60 -13.47 -0.50 -3.27
CA ARG A 60 -13.08 0.65 -2.43
C ARG A 60 -11.57 0.65 -2.16
N TYR A 61 -11.03 1.82 -1.84
CA TYR A 61 -9.59 1.99 -1.66
C TYR A 61 -9.23 2.98 -0.54
N GLN A 62 -7.95 3.05 -0.26
CA GLN A 62 -7.35 3.98 0.69
C GLN A 62 -6.32 4.86 -0.03
N VAL A 63 -6.08 6.06 0.47
CA VAL A 63 -5.04 6.96 -0.03
C VAL A 63 -3.86 6.94 0.95
N VAL A 64 -2.64 6.94 0.41
CA VAL A 64 -1.41 7.16 1.19
C VAL A 64 -0.63 8.29 0.55
N VAL A 65 -0.37 9.36 1.30
CA VAL A 65 0.29 10.56 0.76
C VAL A 65 1.09 11.28 1.84
N ALA A 66 2.19 11.92 1.46
CA ALA A 66 2.87 12.92 2.28
C ALA A 66 2.62 14.30 1.66
N ALA A 67 2.19 15.27 2.46
CA ALA A 67 1.86 16.61 1.97
C ALA A 67 2.24 17.70 2.97
N THR A 68 2.65 18.86 2.45
CA THR A 68 2.86 20.06 3.27
C THR A 68 1.53 20.61 3.81
N THR A 69 1.59 21.59 4.71
CA THR A 69 0.41 22.31 5.23
C THR A 69 -0.47 22.92 4.13
N ASN A 70 0.11 23.27 3.00
CA ASN A 70 -0.59 23.80 1.82
C ASN A 70 -0.95 22.71 0.78
N MET A 71 -0.95 21.44 1.18
CA MET A 71 -1.23 20.29 0.32
C MET A 71 -0.26 20.13 -0.87
N GLY A 72 0.98 20.60 -0.72
CA GLY A 72 2.06 20.38 -1.69
C GLY A 72 2.67 18.98 -1.52
N ILE A 73 2.82 18.24 -2.62
CA ILE A 73 3.26 16.83 -2.61
C ILE A 73 4.53 16.57 -3.43
N GLY A 74 5.00 17.55 -4.20
CA GLY A 74 6.05 17.33 -5.18
C GLY A 74 6.66 18.62 -5.70
N LYS A 75 7.92 18.51 -6.13
CA LYS A 75 8.66 19.53 -6.88
C LYS A 75 9.46 18.86 -7.99
N ASN A 76 9.36 19.36 -9.22
CA ASN A 76 10.09 18.89 -10.40
C ASN A 76 9.99 17.36 -10.58
N GLY A 77 8.81 16.78 -10.32
CA GLY A 77 8.55 15.34 -10.46
C GLY A 77 9.19 14.46 -9.38
N LYS A 78 9.65 15.03 -8.27
CA LYS A 78 10.25 14.31 -7.13
C LYS A 78 9.63 14.78 -5.81
N LEU A 79 9.84 13.99 -4.75
CA LEU A 79 9.58 14.43 -3.39
C LEU A 79 10.61 15.51 -3.02
N PRO A 80 10.20 16.70 -2.54
CA PRO A 80 11.13 17.77 -2.17
C PRO A 80 11.74 17.59 -0.76
N TRP A 81 11.49 16.43 -0.13
CA TRP A 81 12.02 16.03 1.16
C TRP A 81 12.60 14.62 1.10
N LYS A 82 13.40 14.28 2.12
CA LYS A 82 13.90 12.93 2.35
C LYS A 82 13.56 12.51 3.76
N LEU A 83 12.52 11.69 3.89
CA LEU A 83 12.00 11.23 5.17
C LEU A 83 12.01 9.68 5.21
N PRO A 84 13.13 9.03 5.59
CA PRO A 84 13.17 7.57 5.76
C PRO A 84 12.05 7.01 6.64
N SER A 85 11.65 7.74 7.68
CA SER A 85 10.55 7.34 8.57
C SER A 85 9.21 7.29 7.85
N ASP A 86 8.94 8.25 6.96
CA ASP A 86 7.75 8.27 6.09
C ASP A 86 7.77 7.11 5.09
N LEU A 87 8.90 6.86 4.42
CA LEU A 87 9.04 5.75 3.47
C LEU A 87 8.87 4.38 4.16
N LYS A 88 9.36 4.24 5.40
CA LYS A 88 9.14 3.04 6.23
C LYS A 88 7.66 2.86 6.53
N PHE A 89 6.98 3.92 7.00
CA PHE A 89 5.55 3.90 7.24
C PHE A 89 4.74 3.55 5.99
N PHE A 90 5.03 4.19 4.85
CA PHE A 90 4.42 3.88 3.56
C PHE A 90 4.58 2.40 3.18
N LYS A 91 5.80 1.86 3.30
CA LYS A 91 6.09 0.46 2.99
C LYS A 91 5.31 -0.48 3.89
N GLU A 92 5.38 -0.28 5.20
CA GLU A 92 4.66 -1.07 6.19
C GLU A 92 3.16 -1.08 5.91
N LEU A 93 2.55 0.11 5.83
CA LEU A 93 1.13 0.29 5.59
C LEU A 93 0.65 -0.40 4.30
N THR A 94 1.41 -0.24 3.21
CA THR A 94 1.01 -0.76 1.90
C THR A 94 1.37 -2.23 1.68
N THR A 95 2.14 -2.87 2.57
CA THR A 95 2.51 -4.30 2.46
C THR A 95 1.83 -5.19 3.49
N THR A 96 1.40 -4.65 4.63
CA THR A 96 0.73 -5.45 5.67
C THR A 96 -0.66 -5.93 5.22
N THR A 97 -0.87 -7.24 5.33
CA THR A 97 -2.17 -7.90 5.15
C THR A 97 -2.59 -8.61 6.44
N LEU A 98 -3.88 -8.85 6.60
CA LEU A 98 -4.43 -9.71 7.65
C LEU A 98 -4.32 -11.18 7.23
N ASP A 99 -4.57 -11.46 5.96
CA ASP A 99 -4.36 -12.76 5.34
C ASP A 99 -2.93 -12.85 4.75
N PRO A 100 -2.05 -13.70 5.29
CA PRO A 100 -0.67 -13.84 4.80
C PRO A 100 -0.58 -14.46 3.40
N THR A 101 -1.67 -15.01 2.86
CA THR A 101 -1.73 -15.53 1.50
C THR A 101 -2.07 -14.46 0.46
N LYS A 102 -2.48 -13.27 0.90
CA LYS A 102 -2.84 -12.14 0.05
C LYS A 102 -1.72 -11.12 -0.03
N GLU A 103 -1.80 -10.28 -1.05
CA GLU A 103 -0.99 -9.06 -1.16
C GLU A 103 -1.89 -7.82 -1.26
N ASN A 104 -1.31 -6.62 -1.18
CA ASN A 104 -2.05 -5.38 -1.44
C ASN A 104 -1.72 -4.86 -2.85
N ALA A 105 -2.59 -4.01 -3.39
CA ALA A 105 -2.36 -3.29 -4.64
C ALA A 105 -2.03 -1.82 -4.37
N VAL A 106 -1.11 -1.26 -5.16
CA VAL A 106 -0.79 0.17 -5.18
C VAL A 106 -1.05 0.74 -6.57
N ILE A 107 -1.90 1.76 -6.65
CA ILE A 107 -2.28 2.45 -7.89
C ILE A 107 -1.56 3.80 -7.93
N MET A 108 -0.89 4.06 -9.05
CA MET A 108 -0.19 5.32 -9.28
C MET A 108 -0.24 5.78 -10.73
N GLY A 109 -0.09 7.09 -10.96
CA GLY A 109 0.08 7.63 -12.31
C GLY A 109 1.47 7.39 -12.89
N ARG A 110 1.60 7.39 -14.22
CA ARG A 110 2.88 7.20 -14.94
C ARG A 110 4.04 8.06 -14.41
N LYS A 111 3.82 9.35 -14.17
CA LYS A 111 4.88 10.25 -13.66
C LYS A 111 5.38 9.83 -12.27
N THR A 112 4.47 9.35 -11.41
CA THR A 112 4.85 8.82 -10.09
C THR A 112 5.64 7.54 -10.24
N TRP A 113 5.21 6.62 -11.12
CA TRP A 113 6.00 5.43 -11.46
C TRP A 113 7.42 5.79 -11.89
N GLU A 114 7.57 6.69 -12.86
CA GLU A 114 8.88 7.13 -13.37
C GLU A 114 9.76 7.82 -12.32
N SER A 115 9.15 8.47 -11.33
CA SER A 115 9.88 9.12 -10.22
C SER A 115 10.51 8.15 -9.23
N ILE A 116 10.00 6.91 -9.15
CA ILE A 116 10.55 5.89 -8.24
C ILE A 116 11.90 5.43 -8.82
N PRO A 117 12.99 5.41 -8.02
CA PRO A 117 14.28 4.92 -8.50
C PRO A 117 14.19 3.48 -9.01
N LEU A 118 14.89 3.15 -10.10
CA LEU A 118 14.78 1.85 -10.79
C LEU A 118 15.01 0.65 -9.86
N GLN A 119 15.93 0.75 -8.90
CA GLN A 119 16.21 -0.30 -7.93
C GLN A 119 15.06 -0.59 -6.94
N PHE A 120 14.07 0.31 -6.87
CA PHE A 120 12.89 0.16 -6.02
C PHE A 120 11.62 -0.12 -6.84
N ARG A 121 11.73 -0.23 -8.18
CA ARG A 121 10.63 -0.60 -9.08
C ARG A 121 10.77 -2.06 -9.54
N PRO A 122 9.66 -2.83 -9.59
CA PRO A 122 8.36 -2.56 -8.97
C PRO A 122 8.46 -2.52 -7.44
N LEU A 123 7.50 -1.87 -6.78
CA LEU A 123 7.43 -1.88 -5.32
C LEU A 123 7.18 -3.33 -4.84
N PRO A 124 8.10 -3.94 -4.07
CA PRO A 124 8.01 -5.37 -3.74
C PRO A 124 6.83 -5.68 -2.81
N ALA A 125 6.39 -6.94 -2.83
CA ALA A 125 5.28 -7.48 -2.05
C ALA A 125 3.91 -6.80 -2.29
N ARG A 126 3.76 -6.13 -3.44
CA ARG A 126 2.54 -5.45 -3.87
C ARG A 126 2.30 -5.69 -5.35
N LEU A 127 1.02 -5.71 -5.74
CA LEU A 127 0.64 -5.53 -7.12
C LEU A 127 0.77 -4.04 -7.48
N ASN A 128 1.59 -3.71 -8.46
CA ASN A 128 1.80 -2.34 -8.92
C ASN A 128 0.87 -2.06 -10.10
N VAL A 129 0.04 -1.04 -9.98
CA VAL A 129 -0.96 -0.65 -10.97
C VAL A 129 -0.60 0.74 -11.49
N ILE A 130 -0.30 0.85 -12.78
CA ILE A 130 0.11 2.11 -13.40
C ILE A 130 -1.02 2.66 -14.25
N LEU A 131 -1.37 3.93 -14.03
CA LEU A 131 -2.36 4.65 -14.82
C LEU A 131 -1.68 5.46 -15.92
N THR A 132 -2.01 5.14 -17.19
CA THR A 132 -1.56 5.88 -18.36
C THR A 132 -2.56 5.78 -19.51
N ARG A 133 -2.71 6.86 -20.29
CA ARG A 133 -3.52 6.89 -21.52
C ARG A 133 -2.77 6.36 -22.74
N SER A 134 -1.45 6.19 -22.65
CA SER A 134 -0.62 5.69 -23.76
C SER A 134 -0.76 4.17 -24.00
N GLY A 135 -1.44 3.44 -23.11
CA GLY A 135 -1.64 1.99 -23.21
C GLY A 135 -0.42 1.14 -22.85
N SER A 136 0.80 1.70 -22.89
CA SER A 136 2.02 1.03 -22.44
C SER A 136 2.89 1.97 -21.60
N VAL A 137 3.77 1.35 -20.81
CA VAL A 137 4.90 2.00 -20.14
C VAL A 137 6.14 1.31 -20.72
N ASP A 138 7.07 2.09 -21.27
CA ASP A 138 8.32 1.57 -21.83
C ASP A 138 9.27 1.22 -20.68
N ASP A 139 9.00 0.08 -20.05
CA ASP A 139 9.77 -0.44 -18.93
C ASP A 139 9.95 -1.95 -19.12
N ASP A 140 11.16 -2.37 -19.49
CA ASP A 140 11.51 -3.79 -19.67
C ASP A 140 11.32 -4.61 -18.37
N SER A 141 11.05 -3.94 -17.24
CA SER A 141 10.73 -4.54 -15.94
C SER A 141 9.24 -4.90 -15.74
N ILE A 142 8.39 -4.83 -16.79
CA ILE A 142 7.00 -5.31 -16.72
C ILE A 142 7.00 -6.82 -16.42
N SER A 143 6.99 -7.09 -15.12
CA SER A 143 6.92 -8.40 -14.51
C SER A 143 5.45 -8.75 -14.23
N LYS A 144 5.18 -9.99 -13.79
CA LYS A 144 3.83 -10.44 -13.39
C LYS A 144 3.17 -9.57 -12.30
N LYS A 145 3.93 -8.70 -11.62
CA LYS A 145 3.44 -7.81 -10.55
C LYS A 145 3.20 -6.37 -11.00
N VAL A 146 3.19 -6.10 -12.30
CA VAL A 146 2.88 -4.78 -12.87
C VAL A 146 1.72 -4.92 -13.86
N VAL A 147 0.69 -4.09 -13.69
CA VAL A 147 -0.46 -4.01 -14.61
C VAL A 147 -0.73 -2.55 -14.96
N VAL A 148 -1.27 -2.32 -16.15
CA VAL A 148 -1.49 -0.97 -16.71
C VAL A 148 -2.96 -0.77 -17.03
N PHE A 149 -3.50 0.38 -16.65
CA PHE A 149 -4.88 0.79 -16.92
C PHE A 149 -4.95 2.25 -17.35
N GLU A 150 -6.05 2.63 -17.99
CA GLU A 150 -6.25 4.00 -18.49
C GLU A 150 -6.86 4.94 -17.43
N SER A 151 -7.54 4.38 -16.41
CA SER A 151 -8.26 5.14 -15.38
C SER A 151 -8.34 4.42 -14.03
N ILE A 152 -8.59 5.18 -12.96
CA ILE A 152 -8.88 4.64 -11.63
C ILE A 152 -10.06 3.67 -11.70
N SER A 153 -11.17 4.07 -12.32
CA SER A 153 -12.37 3.23 -12.44
C SER A 153 -12.08 1.87 -13.11
N SER A 154 -11.37 1.86 -14.25
CA SER A 154 -11.01 0.60 -14.92
C SER A 154 -10.13 -0.31 -14.05
N ALA A 155 -9.19 0.27 -13.30
CA ALA A 155 -8.35 -0.48 -12.38
C ALA A 155 -9.18 -1.08 -11.22
N LEU A 156 -10.07 -0.30 -10.62
CA LEU A 156 -10.91 -0.75 -9.50
C LEU A 156 -11.90 -1.84 -9.92
N LYS A 157 -12.48 -1.76 -11.13
CA LYS A 157 -13.33 -2.83 -11.69
C LYS A 157 -12.56 -4.14 -11.85
N MET A 158 -11.35 -4.07 -12.39
CA MET A 158 -10.49 -5.25 -12.54
C MET A 158 -10.07 -5.83 -11.19
N LEU A 159 -9.73 -4.99 -10.22
CA LEU A 159 -9.37 -5.42 -8.87
C LEU A 159 -10.56 -6.00 -8.08
N ALA A 160 -11.80 -5.74 -8.50
CA ALA A 160 -13.01 -6.35 -7.95
C ALA A 160 -13.32 -7.74 -8.53
N GLN A 161 -12.59 -8.19 -9.56
CA GLN A 161 -12.82 -9.46 -10.25
C GLN A 161 -11.73 -10.49 -9.97
N SER A 162 -12.03 -11.76 -10.21
CA SER A 162 -11.06 -12.86 -10.10
C SER A 162 -9.95 -12.70 -11.14
N PRO A 163 -8.67 -12.99 -10.82
CA PRO A 163 -8.19 -13.54 -9.55
C PRO A 163 -7.94 -12.50 -8.45
N TYR A 164 -7.94 -11.20 -8.78
CA TYR A 164 -7.55 -10.12 -7.86
C TYR A 164 -8.50 -9.95 -6.67
N SER A 165 -9.79 -10.22 -6.82
CA SER A 165 -10.74 -10.19 -5.71
C SER A 165 -10.41 -11.21 -4.61
N GLN A 166 -9.70 -12.29 -4.96
CA GLN A 166 -9.27 -13.34 -4.04
C GLN A 166 -7.86 -13.12 -3.51
N SER A 167 -6.93 -12.62 -4.34
CA SER A 167 -5.52 -12.47 -3.98
C SER A 167 -5.13 -11.10 -3.43
N ILE A 168 -5.88 -10.05 -3.75
CA ILE A 168 -5.63 -8.71 -3.22
C ILE A 168 -6.48 -8.51 -1.96
N GLU A 169 -5.90 -7.96 -0.89
CA GLU A 169 -6.64 -7.60 0.33
C GLU A 169 -7.08 -6.13 0.30
N ARG A 170 -6.13 -5.19 0.20
CA ARG A 170 -6.40 -3.75 0.12
C ARG A 170 -5.87 -3.12 -1.15
N VAL A 171 -6.50 -2.01 -1.53
CA VAL A 171 -6.08 -1.15 -2.64
C VAL A 171 -5.68 0.21 -2.09
N PHE A 172 -4.49 0.67 -2.45
CA PHE A 172 -3.96 1.97 -2.08
C PHE A 172 -3.73 2.84 -3.32
N ILE A 173 -4.19 4.08 -3.30
CA ILE A 173 -3.83 5.09 -4.29
C ILE A 173 -2.71 5.96 -3.71
N ILE A 174 -1.60 6.07 -4.42
CA ILE A 174 -0.34 6.61 -3.87
C ILE A 174 0.20 7.84 -4.61
N GLY A 175 -0.50 8.37 -5.61
CA GLY A 175 -0.03 9.51 -6.41
C GLY A 175 -0.18 9.34 -7.92
N GLY A 176 0.14 10.33 -8.75
CA GLY A 176 0.60 11.68 -8.39
C GLY A 176 -0.55 12.68 -8.29
N GLY A 177 -0.26 13.97 -8.43
CA GLY A 177 -1.23 15.06 -8.21
C GLY A 177 -2.56 14.88 -8.93
N GLN A 178 -2.55 14.50 -10.22
CA GLN A 178 -3.78 14.25 -10.98
C GLN A 178 -4.60 13.07 -10.43
N VAL A 179 -3.94 11.95 -10.14
CA VAL A 179 -4.59 10.75 -9.61
C VAL A 179 -5.16 11.02 -8.22
N LEU A 180 -4.40 11.72 -7.37
CA LEU A 180 -4.87 12.10 -6.03
C LEU A 180 -5.99 13.15 -6.08
N SER A 181 -5.98 14.06 -7.05
CA SER A 181 -7.06 15.03 -7.22
C SER A 181 -8.39 14.37 -7.55
N GLU A 182 -8.38 13.31 -8.37
CA GLU A 182 -9.56 12.48 -8.64
C GLU A 182 -9.92 11.61 -7.43
N ALA A 183 -8.92 11.10 -6.71
CA ALA A 183 -9.14 10.05 -5.72
C ALA A 183 -9.53 10.53 -4.32
N LEU A 184 -8.93 11.62 -3.82
CA LEU A 184 -8.83 11.94 -2.39
C LEU A 184 -10.19 12.04 -1.69
N ASN A 185 -11.14 12.75 -2.31
CA ASN A 185 -12.46 13.00 -1.73
C ASN A 185 -13.58 12.16 -2.37
N SER A 186 -13.25 11.25 -3.29
CA SER A 186 -14.21 10.42 -4.01
C SER A 186 -15.01 9.45 -3.11
N PRO A 187 -16.25 9.09 -3.44
CA PRO A 187 -17.08 8.17 -2.65
C PRO A 187 -16.46 6.81 -2.33
N GLU A 188 -15.55 6.32 -3.18
CA GLU A 188 -14.85 5.03 -3.07
C GLU A 188 -13.63 5.08 -2.13
N CYS A 189 -13.14 6.28 -1.79
CA CYS A 189 -12.05 6.47 -0.85
C CYS A 189 -12.53 6.33 0.60
N ASP A 190 -12.12 5.28 1.30
CA ASP A 190 -12.54 5.01 2.67
C ASP A 190 -11.64 5.67 3.71
N VAL A 191 -10.35 5.80 3.39
CA VAL A 191 -9.30 6.20 4.33
C VAL A 191 -8.26 7.04 3.64
N ILE A 192 -7.78 8.07 4.33
CA ILE A 192 -6.63 8.86 3.92
C ILE A 192 -5.57 8.76 5.01
N HIS A 193 -4.48 8.08 4.70
CA HIS A 193 -3.26 8.10 5.49
C HIS A 193 -2.38 9.23 4.96
N ILE A 194 -2.18 10.24 5.79
CA ILE A 194 -1.41 11.43 5.42
C ILE A 194 -0.24 11.64 6.38
N THR A 195 0.95 11.75 5.83
CA THR A 195 2.11 12.32 6.53
C THR A 195 2.06 13.84 6.37
N LYS A 196 1.69 14.54 7.43
CA LYS A 196 1.56 16.00 7.46
C LYS A 196 2.93 16.62 7.67
N ILE A 197 3.45 17.29 6.67
CA ILE A 197 4.74 17.99 6.74
C ILE A 197 4.47 19.44 7.14
N GLU A 198 4.93 19.79 8.34
CA GLU A 198 4.67 21.06 8.99
C GLU A 198 5.72 22.12 8.62
N THR A 199 6.89 21.68 8.16
CA THR A 199 7.93 22.54 7.61
C THR A 199 7.51 23.13 6.26
N SER A 200 7.72 24.43 6.07
CA SER A 200 7.49 25.11 4.79
C SER A 200 8.50 24.62 3.73
N ILE A 201 7.98 24.01 2.66
CA ILE A 201 8.78 23.46 1.56
C ILE A 201 8.12 23.89 0.24
N ASP A 202 8.93 24.41 -0.68
CA ASP A 202 8.46 24.81 -2.01
C ASP A 202 8.02 23.60 -2.84
N CYS A 203 6.83 23.70 -3.43
CA CYS A 203 6.17 22.65 -4.20
C CYS A 203 5.60 23.23 -5.50
N ASP A 204 5.52 22.42 -6.56
CA ASP A 204 4.83 22.76 -7.81
C ASP A 204 3.64 21.83 -8.10
N THR A 205 3.55 20.73 -7.36
CA THR A 205 2.49 19.75 -7.49
C THR A 205 1.69 19.72 -6.20
N PHE A 206 0.39 19.98 -6.30
CA PHE A 206 -0.52 20.09 -5.17
C PHE A 206 -1.71 19.14 -5.33
N ILE A 207 -2.38 18.85 -4.22
CA ILE A 207 -3.63 18.08 -4.18
C ILE A 207 -4.72 18.91 -3.49
N PRO A 208 -6.01 18.57 -3.68
CA PRO A 208 -7.10 19.20 -2.95
C PRO A 208 -6.95 19.02 -1.44
N SER A 209 -7.58 19.91 -0.66
CA SER A 209 -7.73 19.71 0.78
C SER A 209 -8.60 18.48 1.08
N ILE A 210 -8.35 17.84 2.23
CA ILE A 210 -9.21 16.76 2.72
C ILE A 210 -10.55 17.39 3.13
N ASP A 211 -11.66 16.88 2.60
CA ASP A 211 -12.99 17.34 2.97
C ASP A 211 -13.38 16.79 4.36
N LEU A 212 -13.31 17.65 5.38
CA LEU A 212 -13.61 17.30 6.77
C LEU A 212 -15.10 17.12 7.07
N SER A 213 -15.99 17.39 6.10
CA SER A 213 -17.39 16.97 6.16
C SER A 213 -17.55 15.50 5.81
N LEU A 214 -16.68 14.99 4.93
CA LEU A 214 -16.66 13.60 4.49
C LEU A 214 -15.78 12.72 5.38
N PHE A 215 -14.75 13.27 6.02
CA PHE A 215 -13.77 12.52 6.79
C PHE A 215 -13.60 13.04 8.23
N LYS A 216 -13.33 12.13 9.16
CA LYS A 216 -12.94 12.46 10.55
C LYS A 216 -11.53 11.97 10.83
N LEU A 217 -10.78 12.75 11.61
CA LEU A 217 -9.48 12.33 12.12
C LEU A 217 -9.70 11.14 13.06
N TRP A 218 -9.06 10.02 12.73
CA TRP A 218 -9.11 8.78 13.50
C TRP A 218 -7.85 8.59 14.35
N TYR A 219 -6.70 8.93 13.78
CA TYR A 219 -5.40 8.77 14.43
C TYR A 219 -4.50 9.95 14.08
N SER A 220 -3.70 10.40 15.04
CA SER A 220 -2.57 11.29 14.82
C SER A 220 -1.42 10.84 15.71
N SER A 221 -0.20 10.76 15.16
CA SER A 221 1.01 10.61 15.97
C SER A 221 1.39 11.93 16.62
N GLN A 222 2.26 11.85 17.62
CA GLN A 222 3.05 13.00 18.05
C GLN A 222 3.91 13.52 16.88
N PRO A 223 4.26 14.82 16.84
CA PRO A 223 5.21 15.35 15.87
C PRO A 223 6.58 14.66 15.98
N LEU A 224 7.15 14.32 14.83
CA LEU A 224 8.50 13.83 14.66
C LEU A 224 9.34 14.90 13.97
N VAL A 225 10.64 14.87 14.22
CA VAL A 225 11.61 15.70 13.49
C VAL A 225 12.67 14.79 12.88
N GLU A 226 12.81 14.83 11.55
CA GLU A 226 13.82 14.09 10.80
C GLU A 226 14.40 15.01 9.73
N ASN A 227 15.73 15.11 9.63
CA ASN A 227 16.40 15.99 8.66
C ASN A 227 15.91 17.45 8.68
N ASN A 228 15.67 18.01 9.89
CA ASN A 228 15.13 19.36 10.12
C ASN A 228 13.72 19.58 9.54
N ILE A 229 12.99 18.50 9.26
CA ILE A 229 11.60 18.54 8.81
C ILE A 229 10.73 17.99 9.93
N GLN A 230 9.78 18.81 10.37
CA GLN A 230 8.76 18.42 11.33
C GLN A 230 7.57 17.81 10.59
N PHE A 231 7.10 16.64 11.02
CA PHE A 231 5.95 15.98 10.43
C PHE A 231 5.22 15.08 11.42
N SER A 232 3.97 14.75 11.13
CA SER A 232 3.16 13.80 11.90
C SER A 232 2.42 12.84 10.98
N PHE A 233 2.17 11.62 11.44
CA PHE A 233 1.32 10.65 10.74
C PHE A 233 -0.13 10.85 11.18
N ALA A 234 -1.04 11.05 10.24
CA ALA A 234 -2.47 11.14 10.52
C ALA A 234 -3.26 10.17 9.65
N THR A 235 -4.36 9.64 10.18
CA THR A 235 -5.31 8.83 9.44
C THR A 235 -6.70 9.45 9.56
N TYR A 236 -7.32 9.71 8.43
CA TYR A 236 -8.68 10.18 8.32
C TYR A 236 -9.56 9.07 7.77
N VAL A 237 -10.73 8.87 8.38
CA VAL A 237 -11.69 7.83 7.99
C VAL A 237 -12.97 8.49 7.52
N ARG A 238 -13.50 8.00 6.40
CA ARG A 238 -14.75 8.51 5.83
C ARG A 238 -15.92 8.28 6.79
N VAL A 239 -16.69 9.33 7.05
CA VAL A 239 -17.96 9.25 7.76
C VAL A 239 -18.99 8.62 6.83
N ARG A 240 -19.60 7.53 7.27
CA ARG A 240 -20.78 6.97 6.62
C ARG A 240 -21.96 7.26 7.53
N SER A 241 -22.93 8.04 7.05
CA SER A 241 -24.21 8.17 7.73
C SER A 241 -24.94 6.83 7.64
N SER A 242 -24.72 5.94 8.60
CA SER A 242 -25.57 4.77 8.76
C SER A 242 -26.95 5.26 9.20
N ARG A 243 -27.98 5.02 8.38
CA ARG A 243 -29.36 5.00 8.87
C ARG A 243 -29.52 3.77 9.75
N ILE A 244 -29.00 3.78 10.97
CA ILE A 244 -29.35 2.90 12.10
C ILE A 244 -28.65 3.52 13.31
N GLY A 245 -29.43 3.80 14.35
CA GLY A 245 -28.94 4.35 15.61
C GLY A 245 -28.02 3.39 16.36
N GLN A 246 -27.07 4.00 17.08
CA GLN A 246 -26.28 3.50 18.19
C GLN A 246 -25.36 2.27 17.95
N LYS A 247 -24.11 2.46 18.39
CA LYS A 247 -22.99 1.50 18.47
C LYS A 247 -22.18 1.31 17.17
N LEU A 248 -21.21 2.22 16.94
CA LEU A 248 -20.04 1.91 16.12
C LEU A 248 -19.21 0.84 16.85
N GLU A 249 -19.52 -0.44 16.62
CA GLU A 249 -18.70 -1.54 17.12
C GLU A 249 -17.41 -1.68 16.31
N ALA A 250 -16.34 -2.14 16.97
CA ALA A 250 -14.99 -2.30 16.44
C ALA A 250 -14.90 -3.14 15.13
N GLU A 251 -15.95 -3.89 14.78
CA GLU A 251 -16.05 -4.57 13.47
C GLU A 251 -16.11 -3.59 12.29
N SER A 252 -16.56 -2.36 12.51
CA SER A 252 -16.70 -1.32 11.48
C SER A 252 -15.37 -0.86 10.87
N PHE A 253 -14.22 -1.22 11.45
CA PHE A 253 -12.90 -0.70 11.03
C PHE A 253 -11.90 -1.77 10.57
N ARG A 254 -12.34 -3.02 10.32
CA ARG A 254 -11.45 -4.09 9.81
C ARG A 254 -10.70 -3.73 8.51
N PHE A 255 -11.17 -2.71 7.79
CA PHE A 255 -10.46 -2.19 6.63
C PHE A 255 -9.16 -1.46 6.99
N LEU A 256 -8.97 -0.95 8.22
CA LEU A 256 -7.72 -0.31 8.63
C LEU A 256 -6.62 -1.36 8.87
N PRO A 257 -5.35 -1.07 8.50
CA PRO A 257 -4.23 -1.94 8.85
C PRO A 257 -4.04 -2.06 10.37
N LYS A 258 -3.68 -3.27 10.85
CA LYS A 258 -3.56 -3.58 12.29
C LYS A 258 -2.65 -2.61 13.05
N MET A 259 -1.56 -2.19 12.43
CA MET A 259 -0.60 -1.23 13.00
C MET A 259 -1.20 0.13 13.35
N ILE A 260 -2.31 0.54 12.72
CA ILE A 260 -2.99 1.79 13.07
C ILE A 260 -3.66 1.65 14.45
N PHE A 261 -4.20 0.48 14.77
CA PHE A 261 -4.77 0.19 16.09
C PHE A 261 -3.70 0.03 17.16
N GLU A 262 -2.63 -0.73 16.86
CA GLU A 262 -1.53 -0.93 17.81
C GLU A 262 -0.87 0.40 18.21
N ARG A 263 -0.70 1.32 17.25
CA ARG A 263 -0.20 2.66 17.56
C ARG A 263 -1.18 3.47 18.40
N LEU A 264 -2.50 3.33 18.22
CA LEU A 264 -3.48 4.03 19.05
C LEU A 264 -3.39 3.57 20.51
N ASP A 265 -3.30 2.26 20.73
CA ASP A 265 -3.19 1.69 22.08
C ASP A 265 -1.87 2.10 22.77
N GLU A 266 -0.75 2.13 22.06
CA GLU A 266 0.52 2.64 22.59
C GLU A 266 0.41 4.10 23.05
N HIS A 267 -0.30 4.96 22.32
CA HIS A 267 -0.48 6.36 22.69
C HIS A 267 -1.46 6.55 23.86
N LEU A 268 -2.56 5.77 23.92
CA LEU A 268 -3.46 5.79 25.08
C LEU A 268 -2.72 5.37 26.37
N VAL A 269 -1.84 4.37 26.28
CA VAL A 269 -0.99 3.96 27.41
C VAL A 269 0.00 5.06 27.80
N GLN A 270 0.62 5.74 26.82
CA GLN A 270 1.52 6.86 27.11
C GLN A 270 0.80 8.04 27.76
N GLU A 271 -0.39 8.42 27.30
CA GLU A 271 -1.19 9.49 27.93
C GLU A 271 -1.53 9.13 29.38
N ILE A 272 -1.97 7.89 29.66
CA ILE A 272 -2.26 7.44 31.02
C ILE A 272 -1.01 7.50 31.91
N THR A 273 0.12 6.97 31.45
CA THR A 273 1.37 6.99 32.23
C THR A 273 1.93 8.40 32.44
N SER A 274 1.68 9.34 31.52
CA SER A 274 2.06 10.74 31.71
C SER A 274 1.13 11.47 32.69
N SER A 275 -0.15 11.12 32.73
CA SER A 275 -1.15 11.69 33.64
C SER A 275 -1.07 11.14 35.08
N ASP A 276 -0.50 9.95 35.28
CA ASP A 276 -0.32 9.33 36.60
C ASP A 276 0.91 9.82 37.38
N SER A 277 1.61 10.86 36.89
CA SER A 277 2.76 11.47 37.59
C SER A 277 2.42 12.71 38.43
N GLN A 278 1.14 12.97 38.70
CA GLN A 278 0.68 13.93 39.72
C GLN A 278 -0.36 13.31 40.66
N LYS A 279 0.10 12.43 41.55
CA LYS A 279 -0.50 12.30 42.89
C LYS A 279 0.63 12.15 43.89
N ASP A 280 0.84 13.22 44.65
CA ASP A 280 1.64 13.20 45.87
C ASP A 280 0.95 12.28 46.90
N ASP A 281 1.67 11.27 47.37
CA ASP A 281 2.02 11.03 48.78
C ASP A 281 3.03 9.87 48.90
#